data_AF-A0A8T4MH24-F1
#
_entry.id   AF-A0A8T4MH24-F1
#
_cell.length_a   1.000
_cell.length_b   1.000
_cell.length_c   1.000
_cell.angle_alpha   90.00
_cell.angle_beta   90.00
_cell.angle_gamma   90.00
#
_symmetry.space_group_name_H-M   'P 1'
#
loop_
_entity.id
_entity.type
_entity.pdbx_description
1 polymer ?
#
loop_
_entity_poly.entity_id
_entity_poly.type
_entity_poly.pdbx_seq_one_letter_code
_entity_poly.pdbx_strand_id
1 'polypeptide(L)'
;VDAGLANFYFPSGKDVYYDDFKSSWESCIEKNVNLCEKSKNKCGECVVLKNLDYKNDEIVLENICNFDCNLENWEIKDEGRKKFIFPKFSLNKKSDVKIIVGNQTNSEDVLYWRDESYVLTKTGDTLFLRDKEKKLVLWKSY
;
A
#
# COMPACT_ATOMS: atom_id res chain seq x y z
N VAL A 1 -2.16 18.60 1.49
CA VAL A 1 -1.32 17.44 1.13
C VAL A 1 0.17 17.74 1.27
N ASP A 2 0.67 18.91 0.85
CA ASP A 2 2.11 19.26 0.93
C ASP A 2 2.75 19.12 2.33
N ALA A 3 2.00 19.43 3.39
CA ALA A 3 2.47 19.22 4.77
C ALA A 3 2.37 17.76 5.26
N GLY A 4 1.87 16.82 4.46
CA GLY A 4 1.73 15.40 4.84
C GLY A 4 0.67 15.07 5.86
N LEU A 5 -0.28 15.99 6.10
CA LEU A 5 -1.37 15.79 7.06
C LEU A 5 -2.53 14.93 6.52
N ALA A 6 -2.52 14.64 5.22
CA ALA A 6 -3.48 13.76 4.55
C ALA A 6 -2.83 13.06 3.35
N ASN A 7 -3.31 11.86 3.03
CA ASN A 7 -3.09 11.27 1.70
C ASN A 7 -3.68 12.20 0.64
N PHE A 8 -3.14 12.21 -0.57
CA PHE A 8 -3.88 12.77 -1.69
C PHE A 8 -5.08 11.87 -2.02
N TYR A 9 -6.22 12.48 -2.38
CA TYR A 9 -7.53 11.84 -2.43
C TYR A 9 -8.37 12.35 -3.60
N PHE A 10 -8.76 11.45 -4.51
CA PHE A 10 -9.48 11.71 -5.76
C PHE A 10 -10.64 10.74 -6.00
N PRO A 11 -11.75 10.91 -5.27
CA PRO A 11 -12.88 9.97 -5.27
C PRO A 11 -13.62 9.81 -6.60
N SER A 12 -13.37 10.69 -7.58
CA SER A 12 -13.98 10.65 -8.90
C SER A 12 -12.94 10.49 -10.02
N GLY A 13 -11.75 10.01 -9.68
CA GLY A 13 -10.62 9.89 -10.58
C GLY A 13 -9.86 11.21 -10.77
N LYS A 14 -8.99 11.22 -11.78
CA LYS A 14 -8.06 12.31 -12.07
C LYS A 14 -8.82 13.52 -12.61
N ASP A 15 -9.26 14.41 -11.72
CA ASP A 15 -9.86 15.69 -12.09
C ASP A 15 -8.79 16.76 -12.38
N VAL A 16 -9.22 18.00 -12.63
CA VAL A 16 -8.32 19.11 -12.97
C VAL A 16 -7.29 19.45 -11.88
N TYR A 17 -7.51 18.98 -10.64
CA TYR A 17 -6.59 19.22 -9.52
C TYR A 17 -5.67 18.03 -9.26
N TYR A 18 -5.84 16.91 -9.97
CA TYR A 18 -5.06 15.69 -9.74
C TYR A 18 -3.56 15.94 -9.68
N ASP A 19 -3.02 16.64 -10.67
CA ASP A 19 -1.59 16.89 -10.77
C ASP A 19 -1.07 17.80 -9.64
N ASP A 20 -1.87 18.75 -9.16
CA ASP A 20 -1.49 19.66 -8.07
C ASP A 20 -1.36 18.92 -6.74
N PHE A 21 -2.31 18.05 -6.41
CA PHE A 21 -2.23 17.26 -5.17
C PHE A 21 -1.18 16.15 -5.28
N LYS A 22 -1.00 15.55 -6.46
CA LYS A 22 0.07 14.59 -6.69
C LYS A 22 1.44 15.25 -6.51
N SER A 23 1.66 16.41 -7.11
CA SER A 23 2.88 17.20 -6.93
C SER A 23 3.10 17.58 -5.46
N SER A 24 2.02 17.95 -4.75
CA SER A 24 2.07 18.21 -3.31
C SER A 24 2.45 16.96 -2.49
N TRP A 25 1.99 15.78 -2.88
CA TRP A 25 2.34 14.52 -2.23
C TRP A 25 3.81 14.15 -2.47
N GLU A 26 4.28 14.33 -3.70
CA GLU A 26 5.69 14.11 -4.06
C GLU A 26 6.61 15.06 -3.29
N SER A 27 6.28 16.36 -3.23
CA SER A 27 6.98 17.35 -2.39
C SER A 27 6.99 16.96 -0.91
N CYS A 28 5.88 16.42 -0.39
CA CYS A 28 5.80 15.94 0.99
C CYS A 28 6.76 14.76 1.25
N ILE A 29 6.90 13.83 0.30
CA ILE A 29 7.86 12.73 0.37
C ILE A 29 9.30 13.25 0.36
N GLU A 30 9.60 14.24 -0.49
CA GLU A 30 10.93 14.87 -0.54
C GLU A 30 11.28 15.54 0.79
N LYS A 31 10.32 16.25 1.40
CA LYS A 31 10.45 16.87 2.73
C LYS A 31 10.50 15.83 3.86
N ASN A 32 10.03 14.60 3.61
CA ASN A 32 10.00 13.50 4.56
C ASN A 32 9.29 13.88 5.88
N VAL A 33 8.02 14.31 5.76
CA VAL A 33 7.21 14.78 6.89
C VAL A 33 5.88 14.04 7.04
N ASN A 34 5.44 13.82 8.28
CA ASN A 34 4.13 13.29 8.64
C ASN A 34 3.80 11.96 7.92
N LEU A 35 2.70 11.88 7.16
CA LEU A 35 2.28 10.66 6.46
C LEU A 35 3.21 10.24 5.31
N CYS A 36 4.12 11.13 4.90
CA CYS A 36 5.12 10.88 3.86
C CYS A 36 6.48 10.49 4.44
N GLU A 37 6.63 10.47 5.77
CA GLU A 37 7.86 9.99 6.40
C GLU A 37 8.13 8.55 5.99
N LYS A 38 9.30 8.33 5.39
CA LYS A 38 9.74 7.01 4.97
C LYS A 38 9.93 6.09 6.16
N SER A 39 9.55 4.83 6.00
CA SER A 39 9.82 3.78 6.96
C SER A 39 11.32 3.64 7.21
N LYS A 40 11.70 3.53 8.49
CA LYS A 40 13.05 3.18 8.92
C LYS A 40 13.20 1.66 9.16
N ASN A 41 12.12 0.90 8.98
CA ASN A 41 12.19 -0.54 9.08
C ASN A 41 13.04 -1.07 7.92
N LYS A 42 14.01 -1.94 8.22
CA LYS A 42 14.87 -2.56 7.18
C LYS A 42 14.08 -3.25 6.07
N CYS A 43 12.87 -3.73 6.37
CA CYS A 43 11.99 -4.35 5.38
C CYS A 43 11.33 -3.34 4.43
N GLY A 44 11.30 -2.05 4.77
CA GLY A 44 10.73 -1.01 3.92
C GLY A 44 11.45 -0.88 2.57
N GLU A 45 12.76 -1.18 2.53
CA GLU A 45 13.54 -1.19 1.29
C GLU A 45 13.44 -2.53 0.53
N CYS A 46 12.88 -3.57 1.17
CA CYS A 46 12.83 -4.93 0.66
C CYS A 46 11.47 -5.31 0.08
N VAL A 47 10.39 -4.75 0.63
CA VAL A 47 9.03 -5.10 0.22
C VAL A 47 8.61 -4.18 -0.92
N VAL A 48 8.48 -4.74 -2.12
CA VAL A 48 8.13 -4.00 -3.34
C VAL A 48 6.81 -4.49 -3.92
N LEU A 49 6.13 -3.62 -4.67
CA LEU A 49 4.93 -3.99 -5.41
C LEU A 49 5.32 -4.70 -6.71
N LYS A 50 5.04 -6.00 -6.78
CA LYS A 50 5.32 -6.84 -7.95
C LYS A 50 4.22 -6.75 -9.00
N ASN A 51 2.97 -6.80 -8.56
CA ASN A 51 1.80 -6.68 -9.43
C ASN A 51 0.65 -5.97 -8.72
N LEU A 52 -0.15 -5.24 -9.50
CA LEU A 52 -1.38 -4.60 -9.05
C LEU A 52 -2.44 -4.78 -10.13
N ASP A 53 -3.37 -5.71 -9.90
CA ASP A 53 -4.48 -5.98 -10.80
C ASP A 53 -5.78 -5.42 -10.22
N TYR A 54 -6.06 -4.17 -10.61
CA TYR A 54 -7.26 -3.45 -10.22
C TYR A 54 -8.55 -4.02 -10.81
N LYS A 55 -8.48 -4.89 -11.82
CA LYS A 55 -9.69 -5.52 -12.39
C LYS A 55 -10.17 -6.67 -11.51
N ASN A 56 -9.23 -7.32 -10.82
CA ASN A 56 -9.49 -8.50 -9.98
C ASN A 56 -9.26 -8.22 -8.49
N ASP A 57 -9.06 -6.95 -8.09
CA ASP A 57 -8.77 -6.56 -6.69
C ASP A 57 -7.61 -7.38 -6.09
N GLU A 58 -6.54 -7.58 -6.87
CA GLU A 58 -5.36 -8.37 -6.49
C GLU A 58 -4.11 -7.49 -6.38
N ILE A 59 -3.38 -7.66 -5.27
CA ILE A 59 -2.11 -7.00 -5.00
C ILE A 59 -1.06 -8.07 -4.74
N VAL A 60 0.10 -8.00 -5.39
CA VAL A 60 1.22 -8.91 -5.13
C VAL A 60 2.42 -8.12 -4.65
N LEU A 61 2.88 -8.44 -3.44
CA LEU A 61 4.10 -7.89 -2.85
C LEU A 61 5.22 -8.92 -2.90
N GLU A 62 6.42 -8.47 -3.18
CA GLU A 62 7.64 -9.30 -3.22
C GLU A 62 8.64 -8.82 -2.18
N ASN A 63 9.32 -9.75 -1.51
CA ASN A 63 10.49 -9.47 -0.71
C ASN A 63 11.76 -9.73 -1.52
N ILE A 64 12.38 -8.65 -2.00
CA ILE A 64 13.60 -8.75 -2.83
C ILE A 64 14.87 -8.97 -2.00
N CYS A 65 14.81 -8.97 -0.68
CA CYS A 65 15.97 -9.16 0.19
C CYS A 65 16.26 -10.63 0.49
N ASN A 66 17.45 -10.90 1.03
CA ASN A 66 17.91 -12.25 1.41
C ASN A 66 17.56 -12.63 2.86
N PHE A 67 16.62 -11.91 3.48
CA PHE A 67 16.13 -12.16 4.84
C PHE A 67 14.62 -12.00 4.90
N ASP A 68 13.99 -12.66 5.87
CA ASP A 68 12.55 -12.64 6.03
C ASP A 68 12.07 -11.32 6.64
N CYS A 69 10.89 -10.88 6.21
CA CYS A 69 10.30 -9.62 6.61
C CYS A 69 9.02 -9.80 7.39
N ASN A 70 9.04 -9.44 8.68
CA ASN A 70 7.83 -9.40 9.50
C ASN A 70 6.96 -8.19 9.11
N LEU A 71 5.80 -8.47 8.53
CA LEU A 71 4.82 -7.48 8.08
C LEU A 71 3.66 -7.32 9.06
N GLU A 72 3.70 -7.95 10.24
CA GLU A 72 2.64 -7.82 11.24
C GLU A 72 2.30 -6.36 11.54
N ASN A 73 1.00 -6.03 11.48
CA ASN A 73 0.44 -4.68 11.65
C ASN A 73 0.85 -3.62 10.62
N TRP A 74 1.54 -4.00 9.55
CA TRP A 74 1.66 -3.16 8.36
C TRP A 74 0.27 -2.98 7.75
N GLU A 75 0.09 -1.92 6.97
CA GLU A 75 -1.18 -1.65 6.32
C GLU A 75 -1.05 -1.35 4.85
N ILE A 76 -1.98 -1.90 4.07
CA ILE A 76 -2.30 -1.41 2.73
C ILE A 76 -3.53 -0.54 2.88
N LYS A 77 -3.45 0.68 2.37
CA LYS A 77 -4.58 1.59 2.32
C LYS A 77 -4.85 1.98 0.87
N ASP A 78 -6.11 1.96 0.48
CA ASP A 78 -6.55 2.61 -0.74
C ASP A 78 -6.56 4.15 -0.55
N GLU A 79 -6.88 4.87 -1.61
CA GLU A 79 -7.09 6.31 -1.56
C GLU A 79 -8.24 6.64 -0.58
N GLY A 80 -9.24 5.78 -0.51
CA GLY A 80 -10.41 5.86 0.36
C GLY A 80 -10.19 5.53 1.84
N ARG A 81 -11.22 4.91 2.42
CA ARG A 81 -11.28 4.56 3.85
C ARG A 81 -10.87 3.12 4.11
N LYS A 82 -10.74 2.29 3.07
CA LYS A 82 -10.52 0.87 3.23
C LYS A 82 -9.06 0.65 3.58
N LYS A 83 -8.84 -0.24 4.55
CA LYS A 83 -7.48 -0.66 4.91
C LYS A 83 -7.41 -2.15 5.13
N PHE A 84 -6.34 -2.75 4.62
CA PHE A 84 -5.90 -4.08 4.98
C PHE A 84 -4.84 -3.94 6.05
N ILE A 85 -4.99 -4.66 7.15
CA ILE A 85 -3.95 -4.76 8.18
C ILE A 85 -3.40 -6.18 8.11
N PHE A 86 -2.09 -6.29 7.88
CA PHE A 86 -1.44 -7.58 7.86
C PHE A 86 -1.60 -8.26 9.23
N PRO A 87 -2.06 -9.53 9.27
CA PRO A 87 -2.08 -10.32 10.50
C PRO A 87 -0.63 -10.63 10.92
N LYS A 88 -0.45 -11.49 11.92
CA LYS A 88 0.87 -12.07 12.21
C LYS A 88 1.38 -12.81 10.95
N PHE A 89 2.29 -12.17 10.22
CA PHE A 89 2.72 -12.61 8.90
C PHE A 89 4.19 -12.27 8.67
N SER A 90 4.93 -13.23 8.13
CA SER A 90 6.33 -13.06 7.76
C SER A 90 6.47 -13.39 6.28
N LEU A 91 6.90 -12.41 5.49
CA LEU A 91 7.19 -12.59 4.08
C LEU A 91 8.61 -13.14 3.93
N ASN A 92 8.71 -14.40 3.51
CA ASN A 92 9.99 -15.09 3.33
C ASN A 92 10.90 -14.35 2.35
N LYS A 93 12.21 -14.48 2.54
CA LYS A 93 13.20 -13.93 1.60
C LYS A 93 12.95 -14.43 0.18
N LYS A 94 13.08 -13.54 -0.83
CA LYS A 94 12.90 -13.89 -2.24
C LYS A 94 11.56 -14.58 -2.56
N SER A 95 10.52 -14.22 -1.83
CA SER A 95 9.17 -14.77 -2.00
C SER A 95 8.14 -13.66 -2.13
N ASP A 96 6.95 -14.05 -2.59
CA ASP A 96 5.82 -13.17 -2.79
C ASP A 96 4.68 -13.49 -1.82
N VAL A 97 3.83 -12.50 -1.58
CA VAL A 97 2.51 -12.68 -0.98
C VAL A 97 1.47 -12.00 -1.86
N LYS A 98 0.36 -12.69 -2.08
CA LYS A 98 -0.80 -12.18 -2.78
C LYS A 98 -1.86 -11.74 -1.79
N ILE A 99 -2.42 -10.56 -1.97
CA ILE A 99 -3.56 -10.05 -1.23
C ILE A 99 -4.73 -9.96 -2.20
N ILE A 100 -5.84 -10.65 -1.88
CA ILE A 100 -7.04 -10.71 -2.72
C ILE A 100 -8.24 -10.24 -1.90
N VAL A 101 -9.11 -9.43 -2.48
CA VAL A 101 -10.40 -9.12 -1.86
C VAL A 101 -11.32 -10.34 -1.90
N GLY A 102 -11.82 -10.74 -0.74
CA GLY A 102 -12.71 -11.90 -0.63
C GLY A 102 -12.77 -12.50 0.77
N ASN A 103 -13.69 -13.42 0.98
CA ASN A 103 -14.02 -13.97 2.31
C ASN A 103 -13.46 -15.38 2.56
N GLN A 104 -12.33 -15.71 1.93
CA GLN A 104 -11.69 -17.02 2.11
C GLN A 104 -10.67 -17.01 3.28
N THR A 105 -10.12 -18.19 3.57
CA THR A 105 -9.13 -18.39 4.63
C THR A 105 -7.72 -18.13 4.10
N ASN A 106 -6.93 -17.35 4.85
CA ASN A 106 -5.54 -17.08 4.51
C ASN A 106 -4.74 -18.39 4.41
N SER A 107 -3.83 -18.45 3.44
CA SER A 107 -2.76 -19.44 3.33
C SER A 107 -1.41 -18.80 3.70
N GLU A 108 -0.32 -19.53 3.47
CA GLU A 108 1.05 -19.03 3.67
C GLU A 108 1.41 -17.90 2.70
N ASP A 109 0.87 -17.93 1.48
CA ASP A 109 1.22 -17.05 0.36
C ASP A 109 0.04 -16.21 -0.16
N VAL A 110 -1.18 -16.47 0.30
CA VAL A 110 -2.39 -15.73 -0.07
C VAL A 110 -3.11 -15.23 1.18
N LEU A 111 -3.30 -13.92 1.24
CA LEU A 111 -4.05 -13.23 2.28
C LEU A 111 -5.35 -12.68 1.69
N TYR A 112 -6.42 -12.77 2.46
CA TYR A 112 -7.73 -12.28 2.05
C TYR A 112 -8.09 -10.99 2.76
N TRP A 113 -8.34 -9.94 1.98
CA TRP A 113 -8.95 -8.70 2.44
C TRP A 113 -10.45 -8.91 2.56
N ARG A 114 -10.86 -9.36 3.74
CA ARG A 114 -12.24 -9.76 4.05
C ARG A 114 -13.17 -8.58 4.24
N ASP A 115 -14.45 -8.84 4.05
CA ASP A 115 -15.56 -7.92 4.29
C ASP A 115 -15.48 -6.61 3.49
N GLU A 116 -14.69 -6.60 2.42
CA GLU A 116 -14.53 -5.48 1.52
C GLU A 116 -14.95 -5.85 0.10
N SER A 117 -15.24 -4.82 -0.69
CA SER A 117 -15.49 -4.93 -2.12
C SER A 117 -15.06 -3.65 -2.83
N TYR A 118 -14.67 -3.75 -4.09
CA TYR A 118 -14.25 -2.61 -4.91
C TYR A 118 -13.15 -1.80 -4.22
N VAL A 119 -12.05 -2.46 -3.86
CA VAL A 119 -10.94 -1.81 -3.15
C VAL A 119 -10.06 -1.04 -4.12
N LEU A 120 -9.77 -1.64 -5.28
CA LEU A 120 -9.03 -1.03 -6.36
C LEU A 120 -10.02 -0.54 -7.41
N THR A 121 -10.25 0.77 -7.47
CA THR A 121 -11.23 1.31 -8.43
C THR A 121 -10.70 1.31 -9.86
N LYS A 122 -11.61 1.18 -10.84
CA LYS A 122 -11.28 1.20 -12.29
C LYS A 122 -10.92 2.60 -12.81
N THR A 123 -11.32 3.64 -12.09
CA THR A 123 -11.07 5.05 -12.44
C THR A 123 -9.67 5.52 -12.06
N GLY A 124 -8.88 4.63 -11.46
CA GLY A 124 -7.57 4.94 -10.89
C GLY A 124 -7.70 5.20 -9.39
N ASP A 125 -6.75 4.63 -8.65
CA ASP A 125 -6.65 4.72 -7.20
C ASP A 125 -5.18 4.89 -6.82
N THR A 126 -4.91 5.11 -5.54
CA THR A 126 -3.56 5.10 -5.00
C THR A 126 -3.46 4.09 -3.87
N LEU A 127 -2.62 3.08 -4.08
CA LEU A 127 -2.21 2.15 -3.05
C LEU A 127 -1.10 2.78 -2.21
N PHE A 128 -1.28 2.78 -0.88
CA PHE A 128 -0.24 3.13 0.08
C PHE A 128 0.09 1.92 0.95
N LEU A 129 1.35 1.51 0.98
CA LEU A 129 1.86 0.54 1.94
C LEU A 129 2.57 1.28 3.06
N ARG A 130 2.19 1.01 4.31
CA ARG A 130 2.83 1.57 5.50
C ARG A 130 3.25 0.48 6.47
N ASP A 131 4.32 0.75 7.19
CA ASP A 131 4.76 -0.14 8.25
C ASP A 131 3.87 -0.05 9.50
N LYS A 132 4.19 -0.84 10.52
CA LYS A 132 3.48 -0.86 11.81
C LYS A 132 3.47 0.50 12.54
N GLU A 133 4.42 1.38 12.25
CA GLU A 133 4.54 2.74 12.82
C GLU A 133 3.85 3.79 11.94
N LYS A 134 3.11 3.34 10.91
CA LYS A 134 2.40 4.16 9.93
C LYS A 134 3.33 5.01 9.06
N LYS A 135 4.59 4.61 8.93
CA LYS A 135 5.56 5.25 8.03
C LYS A 135 5.46 4.65 6.64
N LEU A 136 5.66 5.50 5.63
CA LEU A 136 5.48 5.15 4.23
C LEU A 136 6.56 4.19 3.76
N VAL A 137 6.15 3.02 3.26
CA VAL A 137 7.04 2.04 2.63
C VAL A 137 7.08 2.28 1.13
N LEU A 138 5.90 2.25 0.49
CA LEU A 138 5.75 2.58 -0.92
C LEU A 138 4.36 3.15 -1.18
N TRP A 139 4.21 3.78 -2.34
CA TRP A 139 2.91 4.16 -2.88
C TRP A 139 2.88 3.93 -4.39
N LYS A 140 1.70 3.65 -4.93
CA LYS A 140 1.49 3.47 -6.36
C LYS A 140 0.12 4.00 -6.76
N SER A 141 0.12 5.00 -7.64
CA SER A 141 -1.08 5.42 -8.36
C SER A 141 -1.10 4.81 -9.76
N TYR A 142 -2.29 4.47 -10.28
CA TYR A 142 -2.51 3.91 -11.61
C TYR A 142 -3.65 4.66 -12.33
#